data_AF-A0A7L5AMV8-F1
#
_entry.id   AF-A0A7L5AMV8-F1
#
_cell.length_a   1.000
_cell.length_b   1.000
_cell.length_c   1.000
_cell.angle_alpha   90.00
_cell.angle_beta   90.00
_cell.angle_gamma   90.00
#
_symmetry.space_group_name_H-M   'P 1'
#
loop_
_entity.id
_entity.type
_entity.pdbx_description
1 polymer ?
#
loop_
_entity_poly.entity_id
_entity_poly.type
_entity_poly.pdbx_seq_one_letter_code
_entity_poly.pdbx_strand_id
1 'polypeptide(L)'
;MAERNESVFARMVGSLLPSRGTDDAGRGTLDDYDYNLRPKKASAIIRLAESRSNQDELQRTLELGASELWAMISRRGPEEERTDAPMPVRIFAGGRVSAVVGIVPRGLEAPVDDALGRLIGAGKPPRIPAQIISTRGGLRVQLDIGLTR
;
A
#
# COMPACT_ATOMS: atom_id res chain seq x y z
N MET A 1 17.71 -34.32 -35.08
CA MET A 1 16.77 -34.54 -33.96
C MET A 1 17.61 -34.51 -32.69
N ALA A 2 17.53 -33.53 -31.79
CA ALA A 2 16.44 -32.67 -31.39
C ALA A 2 16.95 -31.26 -31.06
N GLU A 3 16.45 -30.25 -31.79
CA GLU A 3 16.40 -28.86 -31.36
C GLU A 3 14.92 -28.56 -31.16
N ARG A 4 14.47 -28.29 -29.94
CA ARG A 4 13.17 -27.65 -29.67
C ARG A 4 13.01 -27.27 -28.20
N ASN A 5 12.65 -26.00 -28.02
CA ASN A 5 11.79 -25.47 -26.96
C ASN A 5 12.38 -25.03 -25.61
N GLU A 6 13.34 -24.10 -25.63
CA GLU A 6 13.53 -23.20 -24.46
C GLU A 6 13.29 -21.70 -24.79
N SER A 7 13.08 -21.35 -26.06
CA SER A 7 13.02 -19.94 -26.51
C SER A 7 11.60 -19.36 -26.65
N VAL A 8 10.59 -19.96 -26.02
CA VAL A 8 9.20 -19.47 -26.07
C VAL A 8 8.74 -18.84 -24.76
N PHE A 9 9.31 -19.23 -23.62
CA PHE A 9 8.92 -18.67 -22.31
C PHE A 9 9.52 -17.28 -22.02
N ALA A 10 10.68 -16.94 -22.60
CA ALA A 10 11.34 -15.66 -22.38
C ALA A 10 10.76 -14.49 -23.21
N ARG A 11 9.83 -14.75 -24.14
CA ARG A 11 9.20 -13.73 -25.01
C ARG A 11 7.83 -13.25 -24.53
N MET A 12 7.35 -13.76 -23.39
CA MET A 12 6.04 -13.40 -22.81
C MET A 12 6.15 -12.51 -21.55
N VAL A 13 7.33 -11.93 -21.30
CA VAL A 13 7.60 -10.98 -20.18
C VAL A 13 8.04 -9.61 -20.74
N GLY A 14 7.72 -9.32 -22.00
CA GLY A 14 7.89 -8.01 -22.61
C GLY A 14 6.53 -7.33 -22.77
N SER A 15 6.38 -6.15 -22.17
CA SER A 15 5.29 -5.19 -22.45
C SER A 15 3.93 -5.37 -21.75
N LEU A 16 3.90 -5.33 -20.42
CA LEU A 16 2.68 -5.02 -19.65
C LEU A 16 2.90 -4.03 -18.49
N LEU A 17 4.02 -3.32 -18.45
CA LEU A 17 4.13 -2.18 -17.54
C LEU A 17 3.47 -0.97 -18.23
N PRO A 18 2.25 -0.54 -17.82
CA PRO A 18 1.77 0.77 -18.20
C PRO A 18 2.83 1.80 -17.76
N SER A 19 3.06 2.81 -18.60
CA SER A 19 3.95 3.91 -18.24
C SER A 19 3.55 4.42 -16.85
N ARG A 20 4.50 4.39 -15.91
CA ARG A 20 4.35 5.01 -14.59
C ARG A 20 4.07 6.50 -14.80
N GLY A 21 2.80 6.86 -14.93
CA GLY A 21 2.37 8.24 -14.81
C GLY A 21 2.89 8.75 -13.48
N THR A 22 3.57 9.89 -13.49
CA THR A 22 4.13 10.54 -12.29
C THR A 22 3.10 10.77 -11.19
N ASP A 23 1.82 10.72 -11.54
CA ASP A 23 0.67 10.90 -10.69
C ASP A 23 0.20 9.63 -9.95
N ASP A 24 0.79 8.44 -10.19
CA ASP A 24 0.54 7.21 -9.41
C ASP A 24 1.69 6.80 -8.47
N ALA A 25 2.65 7.68 -8.23
CA ALA A 25 3.76 7.45 -7.31
C ALA A 25 3.36 7.47 -5.82
N GLY A 26 2.09 7.75 -5.51
CA GLY A 26 1.62 7.98 -4.15
C GLY A 26 2.05 9.35 -3.60
N ARG A 27 1.76 9.62 -2.31
CA ARG A 27 2.06 10.91 -1.68
C ARG A 27 2.21 10.79 -0.17
N GLY A 28 3.20 11.48 0.38
CA GLY A 28 3.38 11.74 1.80
C GLY A 28 4.66 12.55 2.00
N THR A 29 4.96 12.96 3.23
CA THR A 29 6.22 13.65 3.55
C THR A 29 6.77 13.15 4.89
N LEU A 30 8.09 12.97 4.97
CA LEU A 30 8.75 12.64 6.24
C LEU A 30 8.72 13.82 7.24
N ASP A 31 8.47 15.04 6.77
CA ASP A 31 8.34 16.22 7.64
C ASP A 31 7.16 16.11 8.60
N ASP A 32 6.15 15.30 8.26
CA ASP A 32 4.97 15.05 9.10
C ASP A 32 5.29 14.15 10.32
N TYR A 33 6.52 13.64 10.44
CA TYR A 33 6.95 12.72 11.50
C TYR A 33 8.12 13.29 12.32
N ASP A 34 8.20 12.91 13.58
CA ASP A 34 9.36 13.21 14.43
C ASP A 34 10.55 12.28 14.14
N TYR A 35 11.66 12.46 14.86
CA TYR A 35 12.86 11.63 14.70
C TYR A 35 12.66 10.15 15.05
N ASN A 36 11.56 9.81 15.74
CA ASN A 36 11.17 8.44 16.08
C ASN A 36 10.06 7.94 15.14
N LEU A 37 9.86 8.58 13.99
CA LEU A 37 8.85 8.22 12.99
C LEU A 37 7.41 8.22 13.53
N ARG A 38 7.15 8.97 14.61
CA ARG A 38 5.81 9.19 15.11
C ARG A 38 5.16 10.35 14.38
N PRO A 39 3.91 10.22 13.92
CA PRO A 39 3.19 11.33 13.31
C PRO A 39 3.11 12.53 14.26
N LYS A 40 3.53 13.72 13.80
CA LYS A 40 3.45 14.97 14.56
C LYS A 40 2.01 15.47 14.72
N LYS A 41 1.11 15.06 13.83
CA LYS A 41 -0.28 15.53 13.77
C LYS A 41 -1.23 14.39 13.36
N ALA A 42 -2.48 14.47 13.83
CA ALA A 42 -3.51 13.49 13.51
C ALA A 42 -3.88 13.48 12.01
N SER A 43 -3.67 14.59 11.30
CA SER A 43 -3.95 14.73 9.88
C SER A 43 -2.80 14.24 8.96
N ALA A 44 -1.77 13.60 9.52
CA ALA A 44 -0.71 13.01 8.71
C ALA A 44 -1.28 11.83 7.93
N ILE A 45 -1.08 11.84 6.62
CA ILE A 45 -1.61 10.82 5.71
C ILE A 45 -0.53 10.28 4.78
N ILE A 46 -0.70 9.04 4.35
CA ILE A 46 0.07 8.45 3.25
C ILE A 46 -0.91 8.01 2.17
N ARG A 47 -0.83 8.60 0.99
CA ARG A 47 -1.54 8.10 -0.20
C ARG A 47 -0.71 7.01 -0.84
N LEU A 48 -1.32 5.86 -1.08
CA LEU A 48 -0.66 4.72 -1.72
C LEU A 48 -0.25 5.04 -3.16
N ALA A 49 0.85 4.40 -3.56
CA ALA A 49 1.27 4.32 -4.95
C ALA A 49 0.60 3.12 -5.63
N GLU A 50 0.64 3.12 -6.96
CA GLU A 50 0.17 2.01 -7.80
C GLU A 50 -1.30 1.62 -7.51
N SER A 51 -2.14 2.58 -7.14
CA SER A 51 -3.58 2.34 -6.92
C SER A 51 -4.35 2.27 -8.24
N ARG A 52 -3.82 2.83 -9.34
CA ARG A 52 -4.54 2.83 -10.63
C ARG A 52 -4.61 1.47 -11.30
N SER A 53 -3.63 0.60 -11.07
CA SER A 53 -3.72 -0.77 -11.58
C SER A 53 -4.80 -1.59 -10.86
N ASN A 54 -5.35 -1.08 -9.75
CA ASN A 54 -6.26 -1.81 -8.86
C ASN A 54 -7.66 -1.17 -8.75
N GLN A 55 -8.12 -0.43 -9.78
CA GLN A 55 -9.41 0.28 -9.73
C GLN A 55 -10.61 -0.63 -9.50
N ASP A 56 -10.65 -1.80 -10.17
CA ASP A 56 -11.74 -2.75 -10.02
C ASP A 56 -11.84 -3.29 -8.59
N GLU A 57 -10.71 -3.47 -7.92
CA GLU A 57 -10.69 -3.92 -6.52
C GLU A 57 -11.11 -2.81 -5.57
N LEU A 58 -10.68 -1.57 -5.83
CA LEU A 58 -11.09 -0.40 -5.06
C LEU A 58 -12.60 -0.16 -5.17
N GLN A 59 -13.13 -0.30 -6.38
CA GLN A 59 -14.56 -0.18 -6.65
C GLN A 59 -15.35 -1.27 -5.91
N ARG A 60 -14.92 -2.53 -6.01
CA ARG A 60 -15.52 -3.65 -5.24
C ARG A 60 -15.46 -3.42 -3.73
N THR A 61 -14.36 -2.86 -3.23
CA THR A 61 -14.19 -2.55 -1.80
C THR A 61 -15.18 -1.48 -1.34
N LEU A 62 -15.43 -0.45 -2.16
CA LEU A 62 -16.46 0.57 -1.88
C LEU A 62 -17.87 -0.02 -1.90
N GLU A 63 -18.16 -0.92 -2.82
CA GLU A 63 -19.47 -1.58 -2.96
C GLU A 63 -19.83 -2.47 -1.75
N LEU A 64 -18.85 -2.87 -0.93
CA LEU A 64 -19.11 -3.54 0.35
C LEU A 64 -19.85 -2.63 1.35
N GLY A 65 -19.83 -1.30 1.15
CA GLY A 65 -20.57 -0.35 1.98
C GLY A 65 -20.10 -0.28 3.44
N ALA A 66 -18.87 -0.68 3.74
CA ALA A 66 -18.32 -0.64 5.08
C ALA A 66 -18.11 0.81 5.55
N SER A 67 -18.52 1.12 6.78
CA SER A 67 -18.32 2.44 7.39
C SER A 67 -16.85 2.72 7.76
N GLU A 68 -16.06 1.68 7.95
CA GLU A 68 -14.65 1.76 8.31
C GLU A 68 -13.82 0.86 7.40
N LEU A 69 -12.68 1.39 6.96
CA LEU A 69 -11.69 0.65 6.19
C LEU A 69 -10.38 0.60 6.97
N TRP A 70 -9.77 -0.57 6.97
CA TRP A 70 -8.54 -0.82 7.71
C TRP A 70 -7.47 -1.35 6.77
N ALA A 71 -6.32 -0.70 6.70
CA ALA A 71 -5.19 -1.22 5.96
C ALA A 71 -4.61 -2.44 6.67
N MET A 72 -4.47 -3.53 5.92
CA MET A 72 -3.74 -4.73 6.32
C MET A 72 -2.44 -4.78 5.53
N ILE A 73 -1.34 -4.65 6.27
CA ILE A 73 0.02 -4.55 5.75
C ILE A 73 0.86 -5.59 6.50
N SER A 74 1.52 -6.46 5.75
CA SER A 74 2.49 -7.39 6.34
C SER A 74 3.75 -6.61 6.68
N ARG A 75 4.27 -6.78 7.90
CA ARG A 75 5.59 -6.25 8.24
C ARG A 75 6.65 -6.95 7.41
N ARG A 76 7.62 -6.18 6.92
CA ARG A 76 8.74 -6.73 6.15
C ARG A 76 9.68 -7.51 7.07
N GLY A 77 10.19 -8.62 6.56
CA GLY A 77 11.30 -9.37 7.16
C GLY A 77 12.67 -8.84 6.73
N PRO A 78 13.77 -9.32 7.36
CA PRO A 78 15.13 -8.84 7.06
C PRO A 78 15.54 -8.98 5.59
N GLU A 79 15.11 -10.03 4.91
CA GLU A 79 15.39 -10.25 3.49
C GLU A 79 14.62 -9.27 2.58
N GLU A 80 13.38 -8.93 2.95
CA GLU A 80 12.56 -7.96 2.22
C GLU A 80 13.12 -6.55 2.38
N GLU A 81 13.65 -6.21 3.55
CA GLU A 81 14.37 -4.95 3.76
C GLU A 81 15.66 -4.88 2.93
N ARG A 82 16.46 -5.96 2.92
CA ARG A 82 17.71 -6.05 2.15
C ARG A 82 17.52 -5.89 0.64
N THR A 83 16.36 -6.32 0.13
CA THR A 83 16.04 -6.31 -1.31
C THR A 83 15.20 -5.11 -1.73
N ASP A 84 14.95 -4.17 -0.81
CA ASP A 84 14.00 -3.08 -1.03
C ASP A 84 12.66 -3.60 -1.58
N ALA A 85 12.13 -4.67 -0.99
CA ALA A 85 10.87 -5.24 -1.43
C ALA A 85 9.73 -4.23 -1.24
N PRO A 86 8.80 -4.14 -2.21
CA PRO A 86 7.64 -3.26 -2.08
C PRO A 86 6.77 -3.68 -0.90
N MET A 87 6.05 -2.73 -0.31
CA MET A 87 5.14 -2.97 0.80
C MET A 87 3.68 -2.94 0.31
N PRO A 88 3.12 -4.08 -0.12
CA PRO A 88 1.76 -4.15 -0.65
C PRO A 88 0.71 -3.95 0.46
N VAL A 89 -0.36 -3.24 0.11
CA VAL A 89 -1.45 -2.94 1.04
C VAL A 89 -2.73 -3.63 0.56
N ARG A 90 -3.43 -4.24 1.51
CA ARG A 90 -4.81 -4.74 1.35
C ARG A 90 -5.73 -3.95 2.26
N ILE A 91 -7.03 -3.94 1.97
CA ILE A 91 -8.06 -3.31 2.79
C ILE A 91 -8.92 -4.38 3.43
N PHE A 92 -9.14 -4.25 4.72
CA PHE A 92 -10.18 -4.95 5.44
C PHE A 92 -11.42 -4.07 5.56
N ALA A 93 -12.55 -4.56 5.05
CA ALA A 93 -13.82 -3.85 4.99
C ALA A 93 -14.96 -4.86 5.15
N GLY A 94 -15.93 -4.59 6.02
CA GLY A 94 -17.14 -5.42 6.14
C GLY A 94 -16.87 -6.90 6.41
N GLY A 95 -15.82 -7.24 7.16
CA GLY A 95 -15.44 -8.63 7.46
C GLY A 95 -14.64 -9.34 6.36
N ARG A 96 -14.28 -8.66 5.27
CA ARG A 96 -13.52 -9.22 4.15
C ARG A 96 -12.19 -8.51 3.97
N VAL A 97 -11.18 -9.24 3.48
CA VAL A 97 -9.89 -8.70 3.07
C VAL A 97 -9.85 -8.65 1.55
N SER A 98 -9.50 -7.50 1.00
CA SER A 98 -9.37 -7.26 -0.44
C SER A 98 -8.12 -7.94 -1.02
N ALA A 99 -8.03 -7.99 -2.35
CA ALA A 99 -6.75 -8.13 -3.04
C ALA A 99 -5.84 -6.91 -2.78
N VAL A 100 -4.62 -6.90 -3.31
CA VAL A 100 -3.72 -5.75 -3.18
C VAL A 100 -4.34 -4.54 -3.89
N VAL A 101 -4.39 -3.40 -3.20
CA VAL A 101 -5.01 -2.15 -3.70
C VAL A 101 -4.00 -1.05 -4.02
N GLY A 102 -2.73 -1.31 -3.71
CA GLY A 102 -1.62 -0.39 -3.92
C GLY A 102 -0.43 -0.78 -3.05
N ILE A 103 0.60 0.06 -3.07
CA ILE A 103 1.82 -0.10 -2.29
C ILE A 103 2.10 1.16 -1.47
N VAL A 104 2.76 1.00 -0.32
CA VAL A 104 3.32 2.16 0.40
C VAL A 104 4.37 2.82 -0.51
N PRO A 105 4.34 4.15 -0.68
CA PRO A 105 5.33 4.83 -1.52
C PRO A 105 6.75 4.66 -0.97
N ARG A 106 7.71 4.57 -1.88
CA ARG A 106 9.13 4.48 -1.52
C ARG A 106 9.56 5.66 -0.66
N GLY A 107 10.32 5.37 0.39
CA GLY A 107 10.77 6.33 1.39
C GLY A 107 9.78 6.58 2.55
N LEU A 108 8.57 6.03 2.48
CA LEU A 108 7.54 6.14 3.53
C LEU A 108 7.23 4.81 4.22
N GLU A 109 7.97 3.75 3.90
CA GLU A 109 7.81 2.44 4.52
C GLU A 109 8.17 2.46 6.01
N ALA A 110 9.23 3.16 6.40
CA ALA A 110 9.70 3.19 7.78
C ALA A 110 8.65 3.76 8.77
N PRO A 111 7.97 4.90 8.49
CA PRO A 111 6.83 5.34 9.30
C PRO A 111 5.68 4.32 9.42
N VAL A 112 5.42 3.55 8.37
CA VAL A 112 4.38 2.50 8.39
C VAL A 112 4.83 1.32 9.25
N ASP A 113 6.06 0.82 9.06
CA ASP A 113 6.63 -0.28 9.83
C ASP A 113 6.68 0.07 11.34
N ASP A 114 7.10 1.30 11.68
CA ASP A 114 7.12 1.76 13.07
C ASP A 114 5.71 1.88 13.65
N ALA A 115 4.75 2.45 12.91
CA ALA A 115 3.35 2.52 13.34
C ALA A 115 2.75 1.13 13.66
N LEU A 116 2.98 0.15 12.78
CA LEU A 116 2.55 -1.24 13.03
C LEU A 116 3.25 -1.83 14.26
N GLY A 117 4.56 -1.59 14.40
CA GLY A 117 5.33 -2.00 15.58
C GLY A 117 4.78 -1.43 16.88
N ARG A 118 4.46 -0.13 16.92
CA ARG A 118 3.85 0.54 18.09
C ARG A 118 2.48 -0.03 18.43
N LEU A 119 1.63 -0.29 17.42
CA LEU A 119 0.31 -0.90 17.65
C LEU A 119 0.46 -2.29 18.28
N ILE A 120 1.36 -3.12 17.76
CA ILE A 120 1.65 -4.46 18.31
C ILE A 120 2.17 -4.34 19.75
N GLY A 121 3.16 -3.46 19.98
CA GLY A 121 3.73 -3.24 21.32
C GLY A 121 2.70 -2.74 22.34
N ALA A 122 1.67 -2.02 21.89
CA ALA A 122 0.55 -1.57 22.70
C ALA A 122 -0.59 -2.62 22.84
N GLY A 123 -0.43 -3.83 22.30
CA GLY A 123 -1.46 -4.87 22.32
C GLY A 123 -2.68 -4.57 21.43
N LYS A 124 -2.55 -3.63 20.49
CA LYS A 124 -3.61 -3.26 19.54
C LYS A 124 -3.45 -4.05 18.23
N PRO A 125 -4.55 -4.29 17.50
CA PRO A 125 -4.45 -4.86 16.16
C PRO A 125 -3.52 -4.00 15.26
N PRO A 126 -2.59 -4.60 14.50
CA PRO A 126 -1.69 -3.88 13.60
C PRO A 126 -2.42 -3.46 12.32
N ARG A 127 -3.40 -2.56 12.46
CA ARG A 127 -4.23 -2.05 11.37
C ARG A 127 -4.24 -0.53 11.41
N ILE A 128 -3.99 0.09 10.27
CA ILE A 128 -4.00 1.54 10.13
C ILE A 128 -5.35 1.93 9.51
N PRO A 129 -6.11 2.90 10.05
CA PRO A 129 -7.32 3.37 9.41
C PRO A 129 -7.03 3.88 7.99
N ALA A 130 -7.94 3.61 7.06
CA ALA A 130 -7.77 3.95 5.66
C ALA A 130 -9.04 4.56 5.06
N GLN A 131 -8.87 5.25 3.94
CA GLN A 131 -9.96 5.82 3.15
C GLN A 131 -9.73 5.56 1.67
N ILE A 132 -10.80 5.25 0.94
CA ILE A 132 -10.80 5.27 -0.52
C ILE A 132 -11.38 6.60 -0.97
N ILE A 133 -10.56 7.39 -1.68
CA ILE A 133 -10.93 8.73 -2.15
C ILE A 133 -11.04 8.74 -3.68
N SER A 134 -11.97 9.54 -4.20
CA SER A 134 -12.06 9.81 -5.64
C SER A 134 -11.17 10.99 -6.01
N THR A 135 -10.43 10.86 -7.10
CA THR A 135 -9.60 11.93 -7.68
C THR A 135 -9.87 12.04 -9.18
N ARG A 136 -9.39 13.11 -9.82
CA ARG A 136 -9.44 13.23 -11.30
C ARG A 136 -8.81 12.03 -12.03
N GLY A 137 -7.88 11.34 -11.37
CA GLY A 137 -7.14 10.21 -11.91
C GLY A 137 -7.61 8.84 -11.43
N GLY A 138 -8.85 8.73 -10.93
CA GLY A 138 -9.44 7.50 -10.40
C GLY A 138 -9.47 7.44 -8.87
N LEU A 139 -9.90 6.29 -8.35
CA LEU A 139 -9.94 5.94 -6.94
C LEU A 139 -8.52 5.76 -6.40
N ARG A 140 -8.27 6.26 -5.20
CA ARG A 140 -6.99 6.19 -4.49
C ARG A 140 -7.20 5.77 -3.05
N VAL A 141 -6.18 5.20 -2.43
CA VAL A 141 -6.19 4.87 -1.01
C VAL A 141 -5.34 5.85 -0.23
N GLN A 142 -5.87 6.33 0.88
CA GLN A 142 -5.15 7.07 1.91
C GLN A 142 -5.10 6.27 3.20
N LEU A 143 -3.93 6.22 3.81
CA LEU A 143 -3.72 5.74 5.16
C LEU A 143 -3.78 6.94 6.10
N ASP A 144 -4.69 6.92 7.06
CA ASP A 144 -4.80 7.93 8.11
C ASP A 144 -3.80 7.65 9.23
N ILE A 145 -2.52 7.60 8.86
CA ILE A 145 -1.44 7.16 9.74
C ILE A 145 -1.26 8.06 10.97
N GLY A 146 -1.66 9.33 10.89
CA GLY A 146 -1.71 10.24 12.03
C GLY A 146 -2.59 9.76 13.19
N LEU A 147 -3.54 8.86 12.93
CA LEU A 147 -4.39 8.24 13.95
C LEU A 147 -3.69 7.12 14.75
N THR A 148 -2.44 6.79 14.39
CA THR A 148 -1.60 5.76 15.05
C THR A 148 -0.49 6.33 15.94
N ARG A 149 -0.58 7.62 16.27
CA ARG A 149 0.37 8.32 17.14
C ARG A 149 0.39 7.79 18.58
#